data_AF-A0A316Q566-F1
#
_entry.id   AF-A0A316Q566-F1
#
_cell.length_a   1.000
_cell.length_b   1.000
_cell.length_c   1.000
_cell.angle_alpha   90.00
_cell.angle_beta   90.00
_cell.angle_gamma   90.00
#
_symmetry.space_group_name_H-M   'P 1'
#
loop_
_entity.id
_entity.type
_entity.pdbx_description
1 polymer ?
#
loop_
_entity_poly.entity_id
_entity_poly.type
_entity_poly.pdbx_seq_one_letter_code
_entity_poly.pdbx_strand_id
1 'polypeptide(L)'
;MSKKELLDKAFRDAVTEVNVNMMSDKDVAYDVIEASMKAFAEREKVDFTDDEIKATIVAGLETFEKIAQKSDVNSPFSGKIML
;
A
#
# COMPACT_ATOMS: atom_id res chain seq x y z
N MET A 1 6.72 -0.26 -21.01
CA MET A 1 6.21 -0.56 -19.67
C MET A 1 5.06 -1.54 -19.84
N SER A 2 5.10 -2.67 -19.15
CA SER A 2 4.03 -3.66 -19.16
C SER A 2 2.88 -3.24 -18.25
N LYS A 3 1.69 -3.83 -18.44
CA LYS A 3 0.51 -3.56 -17.61
C LYS A 3 0.77 -3.81 -16.13
N LYS A 4 1.54 -4.85 -15.80
CA LYS A 4 1.95 -5.17 -14.43
C LYS A 4 2.85 -4.09 -13.84
N GLU A 5 3.86 -3.63 -14.58
CA GLU A 5 4.73 -2.53 -14.12
C GLU A 5 3.95 -1.23 -13.90
N LEU A 6 2.90 -0.98 -14.69
CA LEU A 6 2.02 0.18 -14.52
C LEU A 6 1.13 0.04 -13.27
N LEU A 7 0.60 -1.16 -12.98
CA LEU A 7 -0.14 -1.44 -11.74
C LEU A 7 0.74 -1.27 -10.50
N ASP A 8 1.95 -1.84 -10.52
CA ASP A 8 2.93 -1.70 -9.43
C ASP A 8 3.31 -0.23 -9.22
N LYS A 9 3.50 0.55 -10.31
CA LYS A 9 3.77 1.97 -10.24
C LYS A 9 2.59 2.77 -9.69
N ALA A 10 1.38 2.53 -10.19
CA ALA A 10 0.16 3.19 -9.73
C ALA A 10 -0.07 2.96 -8.23
N PHE A 11 0.10 1.72 -7.79
CA PHE A 11 0.02 1.37 -6.38
C PHE A 11 1.08 2.13 -5.57
N ARG A 12 2.34 2.10 -5.99
CA ARG A 12 3.44 2.75 -5.27
C ARG A 12 3.28 4.27 -5.16
N ASP A 13 2.84 4.93 -6.23
CA ASP A 13 2.53 6.36 -6.21
C ASP A 13 1.36 6.62 -5.23
N ALA A 14 0.30 5.82 -5.29
CA ALA A 14 -0.85 5.92 -4.39
C ALA A 14 -0.48 5.75 -2.91
N VAL A 15 0.23 4.68 -2.52
CA VAL A 15 0.61 4.51 -1.10
C VAL A 15 1.59 5.59 -0.61
N THR A 16 2.37 6.19 -1.51
CA THR A 16 3.26 7.31 -1.15
C THR A 16 2.46 8.60 -0.91
N GLU A 17 1.46 8.89 -1.74
CA GLU A 17 0.59 10.06 -1.57
C GLU A 17 -0.35 9.94 -0.35
N VAL A 18 -0.91 8.75 -0.14
CA VAL A 18 -1.86 8.47 0.95
C VAL A 18 -1.19 8.46 2.32
N ASN A 19 0.14 8.34 2.35
CA ASN A 19 0.94 8.22 3.57
C ASN A 19 0.31 7.19 4.53
N VAL A 20 0.10 5.97 4.01
CA VAL A 20 -0.62 4.86 4.68
C VAL A 20 -0.16 4.59 6.11
N ASN A 21 1.08 4.94 6.46
CA ASN A 21 1.60 4.88 7.83
C ASN A 21 0.82 5.77 8.83
N MET A 22 0.07 6.76 8.37
CA MET A 22 -0.79 7.62 9.20
C MET A 22 -2.25 7.15 9.26
N MET A 23 -2.65 6.18 8.44
CA MET A 23 -4.02 5.66 8.45
C MET A 23 -4.09 4.42 9.35
N SER A 24 -4.69 4.58 10.53
CA SER A 24 -5.00 3.46 11.42
C SER A 24 -6.10 2.54 10.87
N ASP A 25 -6.87 3.03 9.90
CA ASP A 25 -8.02 2.35 9.31
C ASP A 25 -7.69 1.78 7.93
N LYS A 26 -7.62 0.46 7.84
CA LYS A 26 -7.22 -0.27 6.62
C LYS A 26 -8.27 -0.13 5.50
N ASP A 27 -9.55 -0.04 5.85
CA ASP A 27 -10.63 0.12 4.87
C ASP A 27 -10.58 1.49 4.19
N VAL A 28 -10.32 2.55 4.94
CA VAL A 28 -10.17 3.91 4.39
C VAL A 28 -8.91 3.99 3.51
N ALA A 29 -7.80 3.37 3.93
CA ALA A 29 -6.61 3.29 3.10
C ALA A 29 -6.88 2.55 1.78
N TYR A 30 -7.68 1.48 1.82
CA TYR A 30 -8.05 0.71 0.65
C TYR A 30 -8.81 1.56 -0.38
N ASP A 31 -9.88 2.24 0.05
CA ASP A 31 -10.73 3.07 -0.81
C ASP A 31 -9.92 4.20 -1.47
N VAL A 32 -9.02 4.84 -0.72
CA VAL A 32 -8.22 5.95 -1.25
C VAL A 32 -7.17 5.44 -2.24
N ILE A 33 -6.51 4.31 -1.97
CA ILE A 33 -5.56 3.71 -2.91
C ILE A 33 -6.27 3.26 -4.19
N GLU A 34 -7.47 2.66 -4.07
CA GLU A 34 -8.29 2.28 -5.23
C GLU A 34 -8.64 3.49 -6.10
N ALA A 35 -9.10 4.58 -5.48
CA ALA A 35 -9.41 5.82 -6.18
C ALA A 35 -8.17 6.41 -6.90
N SER A 36 -7.02 6.45 -6.24
CA SER A 36 -5.77 6.91 -6.86
C SER A 36 -5.31 6.02 -8.01
N MET A 37 -5.43 4.70 -7.90
CA MET A 37 -5.08 3.78 -8.98
C MET A 37 -6.01 3.94 -10.19
N LYS A 38 -7.31 4.19 -9.97
CA LYS A 38 -8.26 4.53 -11.05
C LYS A 38 -7.92 5.84 -11.73
N ALA A 39 -7.62 6.90 -10.96
CA ALA A 39 -7.19 8.18 -11.51
C ALA A 39 -5.89 8.08 -12.33
N PHE A 40 -4.95 7.22 -11.90
CA PHE A 40 -3.75 6.92 -12.66
C PHE A 40 -4.07 6.21 -13.98
N ALA A 41 -4.96 5.21 -13.94
CA ALA A 41 -5.42 4.48 -15.13
C ALA A 41 -6.02 5.41 -16.18
N GLU A 42 -6.89 6.33 -15.76
CA GLU A 42 -7.48 7.36 -16.63
C GLU A 42 -6.42 8.29 -17.24
N ARG A 43 -5.46 8.74 -16.42
CA ARG A 43 -4.39 9.66 -16.86
C ARG A 43 -3.46 9.03 -17.89
N GLU A 44 -3.07 7.77 -17.67
CA GLU A 44 -2.18 7.03 -18.56
C GLU A 44 -2.92 6.35 -19.71
N LYS A 45 -4.26 6.45 -19.75
CA LYS A 45 -5.14 5.77 -20.71
C LYS A 45 -4.94 4.26 -20.73
N VAL A 46 -4.87 3.67 -19.53
CA VAL A 46 -4.69 2.25 -19.31
C VAL A 46 -5.98 1.66 -18.76
N ASP A 47 -6.39 0.53 -19.29
CA ASP A 47 -7.58 -0.20 -18.83
C ASP A 47 -7.17 -1.22 -17.76
N PHE A 48 -7.32 -0.83 -16.49
CA PHE A 48 -7.21 -1.74 -15.36
C PHE A 48 -8.59 -2.24 -14.97
N THR A 49 -8.71 -3.55 -14.77
CA THR A 49 -9.93 -4.12 -14.18
C THR A 49 -9.94 -3.89 -12.68
N ASP A 50 -11.13 -3.80 -12.08
CA ASP A 50 -11.27 -3.70 -10.62
C ASP A 50 -10.57 -4.88 -9.92
N ASP A 51 -10.65 -6.10 -10.45
CA ASP A 51 -9.96 -7.27 -9.90
C ASP A 51 -8.43 -7.11 -9.89
N GLU A 52 -7.84 -6.55 -10.94
CA GLU A 52 -6.39 -6.29 -11.00
C GLU A 52 -5.97 -5.25 -9.95
N ILE A 53 -6.73 -4.16 -9.84
CA ILE A 53 -6.47 -3.11 -8.84
C ILE A 53 -6.57 -3.72 -7.43
N LYS A 54 -7.66 -4.42 -7.14
CA LYS A 54 -7.90 -5.05 -5.83
C LYS A 54 -6.83 -6.06 -5.48
N ALA A 55 -6.44 -6.93 -6.42
CA ALA A 55 -5.37 -7.90 -6.21
C ALA A 55 -4.03 -7.23 -5.91
N THR A 56 -3.69 -6.15 -6.62
CA THR A 56 -2.46 -5.38 -6.37
C THR A 56 -2.49 -4.71 -4.99
N ILE A 57 -3.61 -4.10 -4.59
CA ILE A 57 -3.73 -3.44 -3.28
C ILE A 57 -3.61 -4.47 -2.15
N VAL A 58 -4.31 -5.60 -2.23
CA VAL A 58 -4.23 -6.67 -1.22
C VAL A 58 -2.79 -7.19 -1.08
N ALA A 59 -2.16 -7.56 -2.20
CA ALA A 59 -0.78 -8.05 -2.17
C ALA A 59 0.22 -7.00 -1.63
N GLY A 60 0.01 -5.74 -1.97
CA GLY A 60 0.82 -4.62 -1.51
C GLY A 60 0.67 -4.38 0.00
N LEU A 61 -0.56 -4.28 0.51
CA LEU A 61 -0.84 -4.06 1.94
C LEU A 61 -0.38 -5.23 2.82
N GLU A 62 -0.57 -6.48 2.38
CA GLU A 62 -0.03 -7.66 3.09
C GLU A 62 1.50 -7.61 3.20
N THR A 63 2.18 -7.09 2.17
CA THR A 63 3.63 -6.91 2.19
C THR A 63 4.03 -5.80 3.17
N PHE A 64 3.29 -4.68 3.20
CA PHE A 64 3.50 -3.61 4.18
C PHE A 64 3.31 -4.10 5.62
N GLU A 65 2.26 -4.86 5.90
CA GLU A 65 2.00 -5.41 7.23
C GLU A 65 3.13 -6.32 7.72
N LYS A 66 3.68 -7.17 6.84
CA LYS A 66 4.85 -8.01 7.15
C LYS A 66 6.11 -7.18 7.42
N ILE A 67 6.29 -6.05 6.73
CA ILE A 67 7.42 -5.14 6.95
C ILE A 67 7.24 -4.35 8.26
N ALA A 68 6.03 -3.90 8.56
CA ALA A 68 5.70 -3.22 9.81
C ALA A 68 5.95 -4.15 11.01
N GLN A 69 5.43 -5.38 11.00
CA GLN A 69 5.71 -6.37 12.05
C GLN A 69 7.19 -6.71 12.19
N LYS A 70 7.97 -6.69 11.10
CA LYS A 70 9.43 -6.89 11.17
C LYS A 70 10.18 -5.69 11.74
N SER A 71 9.59 -4.50 11.70
CA SER A 71 10.21 -3.28 12.25
C SER A 71 10.10 -3.22 13.78
N ASP A 72 9.08 -3.87 14.36
CA ASP A 72 8.92 -4.00 15.82
C ASP A 72 9.95 -4.94 16.48
N VAL A 73 10.52 -5.89 15.74
CA VAL A 73 11.49 -6.87 16.28
C VAL A 73 12.95 -6.40 16.30
N ASN A 74 13.24 -5.15 15.92
CA ASN A 74 14.59 -4.58 16.05
C ASN A 74 14.61 -3.21 16.73
N SER A 75 13.71 -3.02 17.70
CA SER A 75 13.81 -1.90 18.64
C SER A 75 14.72 -2.31 19.81
N PRO A 76 15.94 -1.74 19.97
CA PRO A 76 16.86 -2.08 21.07
C PRO A 76 16.36 -1.61 22.45
N PHE A 77 15.15 -1.05 22.54
CA PHE A 77 14.60 -0.46 23.76
C PHE A 77 13.63 -1.38 24.53
N SER A 78 13.34 -2.59 24.05
CA SER A 78 12.52 -3.58 24.81
C SER A 78 13.33 -4.37 25.83
N GLY A 79 14.21 -3.68 26.55
CA GLY A 79 15.04 -4.25 27.60
C GLY A 79 15.04 -3.37 28.83
N LYS A 80 14.20 -3.73 29.81
CA LYS A 80 14.34 -3.43 31.25
C LYS A 80 13.70 -2.13 31.75
N ILE A 81 12.38 -2.15 31.92
CA ILE A 81 11.77 -1.49 33.09
C ILE A 81 11.83 -2.52 34.21
N MET A 82 12.89 -2.49 35.02
CA MET A 82 12.87 -3.13 36.34
C MET A 82 12.13 -2.18 37.27
N LEU A 83 11.00 -2.65 37.79
CA LEU A 83 10.29 -2.10 38.95
C LEU A 83 11.22 -2.05 40.18
#